data_AF-A0A379UVM0-F1
#
_entry.id   AF-A0A379UVM0-F1
#
_cell.length_a   1.000
_cell.length_b   1.000
_cell.length_c   1.000
_cell.angle_alpha   90.00
_cell.angle_beta   90.00
_cell.angle_gamma   90.00
#
_symmetry.space_group_name_H-M   'P 1'
#
loop_
_entity.id
_entity.type
_entity.pdbx_description
1 polymer ?
#
loop_
_entity_poly.entity_id
_entity_poly.type
_entity_poly.pdbx_seq_one_letter_code
_entity_poly.pdbx_strand_id
1 'polypeptide(L)' 'MEKVGLSVAVADAHPLLIPRADYVTHIAGGRGAVREVCDLLLLAQGKLDEAKGQSI' A
#
# COMPACT_ATOMS: atom_id res chain seq x y z
N MET A 1 -3.11 -3.30 -13.42
CA MET A 1 -2.38 -2.13 -12.86
C MET A 1 -2.56 -0.90 -13.75
N GLU A 2 -2.60 -1.03 -15.07
CA GLU A 2 -2.48 0.06 -16.05
C GLU A 2 -3.57 1.15 -16.11
N LYS A 3 -4.71 1.02 -15.42
CA LYS A 3 -5.84 1.96 -15.54
C LYS A 3 -6.14 2.79 -14.30
N VAL A 4 -5.45 2.55 -13.19
CA VAL A 4 -5.65 3.28 -11.93
C VAL A 4 -4.60 4.39 -11.78
N GLY A 5 -4.87 5.38 -10.92
CA GLY A 5 -3.93 6.48 -10.68
C GLY A 5 -2.71 6.10 -9.81
N LEU A 6 -2.84 5.06 -8.97
CA LEU A 6 -1.74 4.50 -8.18
C LEU A 6 -1.92 2.99 -8.10
N SER A 7 -1.02 2.24 -8.72
CA SER A 7 -0.99 0.79 -8.70
C SER A 7 0.05 0.29 -7.70
N VAL A 8 -0.32 -0.69 -6.87
CA VAL A 8 0.54 -1.19 -5.79
C VAL A 8 0.72 -2.71 -5.89
N ALA A 9 1.95 -3.19 -5.73
CA ALA A 9 2.27 -4.60 -5.52
C ALA A 9 2.78 -4.80 -4.09
N VAL A 10 2.46 -5.96 -3.48
CA VAL A 10 3.01 -6.29 -2.16
C VAL A 10 4.46 -6.79 -2.26
N ALA A 11 5.22 -6.70 -1.18
CA ALA A 11 6.66 -7.05 -1.15
C ALA A 11 6.98 -8.44 -1.71
N ASP A 12 6.11 -9.42 -1.45
CA ASP A 12 6.20 -10.82 -1.86
C ASP A 12 5.26 -11.17 -3.02
N ALA A 13 4.81 -10.16 -3.78
CA ALA A 13 4.02 -10.39 -4.98
C ALA A 13 4.83 -11.18 -6.03
N HIS A 14 4.12 -11.78 -6.98
CA HIS A 14 4.76 -12.52 -8.06
C HIS A 14 5.79 -11.63 -8.80
N PRO A 15 7.02 -12.12 -9.09
CA PRO A 15 8.10 -11.29 -9.64
C PRO A 15 7.75 -10.54 -10.94
N LEU A 16 6.87 -11.10 -11.78
CA LEU A 16 6.40 -10.43 -13.00
C LEU A 16 5.48 -9.23 -12.76
N LEU A 17 4.89 -9.11 -11.57
CA LEU A 17 3.99 -8.02 -11.19
C LEU A 17 4.75 -6.85 -10.54
N ILE A 18 5.77 -7.15 -9.72
CA ILE A 18 6.58 -6.16 -8.99
C ILE A 18 7.05 -4.99 -9.88
N PRO A 19 7.68 -5.19 -11.05
CA PRO A 19 8.19 -4.09 -11.87
C PRO A 19 7.09 -3.29 -12.60
N ARG A 20 5.82 -3.70 -12.51
CA ARG A 20 4.68 -3.04 -13.16
C ARG A 20 3.90 -2.12 -12.22
N ALA A 21 4.30 -2.06 -10.95
CA ALA A 21 3.64 -1.26 -9.93
C ALA A 21 4.27 0.12 -9.80
N ASP A 22 3.46 1.13 -9.52
CA ASP A 22 3.96 2.47 -9.17
C ASP A 22 4.61 2.45 -7.78
N TYR A 23 4.11 1.60 -6.89
CA TYR A 23 4.66 1.40 -5.56
C TYR A 23 4.72 -0.10 -5.22
N VAL A 24 5.82 -0.52 -4.60
CA VAL A 24 5.98 -1.86 -4.03
C VAL A 24 6.10 -1.70 -2.53
N THR A 25 5.21 -2.35 -1.78
CA THR A 25 5.22 -2.25 -0.32
C THR A 25 6.49 -2.88 0.25
N HIS A 26 6.94 -2.41 1.42
CA HIS A 26 8.00 -3.05 2.18
C HIS A 26 7.50 -4.26 2.97
N ILE A 27 6.22 -4.25 3.38
CA ILE A 27 5.60 -5.34 4.13
C ILE A 27 4.98 -6.37 3.17
N ALA A 28 5.14 -7.66 3.49
CA ALA A 28 4.54 -8.77 2.75
C ALA A 28 3.00 -8.83 2.85
N GLY A 29 2.39 -9.53 1.90
CA GLY A 29 0.96 -9.84 1.89
C GLY A 29 0.52 -10.53 3.18
N GLY A 30 -0.62 -10.09 3.75
CA GLY A 30 -1.12 -10.62 5.03
C GLY A 30 -0.31 -10.23 6.28
N ARG A 31 0.78 -9.48 6.13
CA ARG A 31 1.65 -9.04 7.24
C ARG A 31 1.55 -7.55 7.54
N GLY A 32 0.66 -6.82 6.85
CA GLY A 32 0.47 -5.38 7.02
C GLY A 32 0.60 -4.55 5.73
N ALA A 33 0.81 -5.16 4.56
CA ALA A 33 0.93 -4.43 3.30
C ALA A 33 -0.25 -3.49 3.01
N VAL A 34 -1.49 -3.88 3.34
CA VAL A 34 -2.67 -3.02 3.20
C VAL A 34 -2.61 -1.83 4.16
N ARG A 35 -2.17 -2.06 5.41
CA ARG A 35 -2.03 -0.99 6.41
C ARG A 35 -0.99 0.03 5.97
N GLU A 36 0.13 -0.43 5.43
CA GLU A 36 1.17 0.43 4.86
C GLU A 36 0.61 1.33 3.74
N VAL A 37 -0.19 0.77 2.83
CA VAL A 37 -0.83 1.56 1.77
C VAL A 37 -1.85 2.56 2.35
N CYS A 38 -2.64 2.17 3.35
CA CYS A 38 -3.54 3.10 4.03
C CYS A 38 -2.77 4.28 4.66
N ASP A 39 -1.67 4.00 5.36
CA ASP A 39 -0.84 5.02 6.00
C ASP A 39 -0.18 5.93 4.96
N LEU A 40 0.30 5.37 3.83
CA LEU A 40 0.83 6.15 2.70
C LEU A 40 -0.21 7.14 2.15
N LEU A 41 -1.44 6.68 1.90
CA LEU A 41 -2.51 7.52 1.37
C LEU A 41 -2.94 8.61 2.36
N LEU A 42 -3.05 8.27 3.65
CA LEU A 42 -3.39 9.21 4.71
C LEU A 42 -2.29 10.25 4.91
N LEU A 43 -1.03 9.84 4.88
CA LEU A 43 0.12 10.73 4.98
C LEU A 43 0.16 11.71 3.81
N ALA A 44 0.02 11.22 2.58
CA ALA A 44 0.02 12.05 1.37
C ALA A 44 -1.13 13.08 1.35
N GLN A 45 -2.21 12.84 2.11
CA GLN A 45 -3.35 13.75 2.25
C GLN A 45 -3.32 14.58 3.54
N GLY A 46 -2.28 14.48 4.38
CA GLY A 46 -2.19 15.18 5.65
C GLY A 46 -3.23 14.74 6.70
N LYS A 47 -3.70 13.50 6.62
CA LYS A 47 -4.78 12.94 7.46
C LYS A 47 -4.32 11.89 8.46
N LEU A 48 -3.04 11.49 8.42
CA LEU A 48 -2.54 10.36 9.20
C LEU A 48 -2.62 10.61 10.72
N ASP A 49 -2.26 11.81 11.17
CA ASP A 49 -2.19 12.13 12.61
C ASP A 49 -3.55 12.13 13.30
N GLU A 50 -4.62 12.45 12.55
CA GLU A 50 -5.99 12.52 13.06
C GLU A 50 -6.80 11.25 12.74
N ALA A 51 -6.20 10.30 12.03
CA ALA A 51 -6.87 9.08 11.60
C ALA A 51 -7.30 8.24 12.83
N LYS A 52 -8.57 7.83 12.83
CA LYS A 52 -9.12 6.93 13.85
C LYS A 52 -9.40 5.56 13.23
N GLY A 53 -9.00 4.50 13.92
CA GLY A 53 -9.24 3.13 13.50
C GLY A 53 -9.33 2.18 14.70
N GLN A 54 -9.77 0.96 14.45
CA GLN A 54 -9.80 -0.12 15.44
C GLN A 54 -8.89 -1.25 14.97
N SER A 55 -8.09 -1.82 15.88
CA SER A 55 -7.23 -2.99 15.60
C SER A 55 -7.98 -4.27 15.92
N ILE A 56 -8.97 -4.61 15.09
CA ILE A 56 -9.86 -5.78 15.20
C ILE A 56 -9.54 -6.85 14.15
#